data_AF-A0A930EZC2-F1
#
_entry.id   AF-A0A930EZC2-F1
#
_cell.length_a   1.000
_cell.length_b   1.000
_cell.length_c   1.000
_cell.angle_alpha   90.00
_cell.angle_beta   90.00
_cell.angle_gamma   90.00
#
_symmetry.space_group_name_H-M   'P 1'
#
loop_
_entity.id
_entity.type
_entity.pdbx_description
1 polymer ?
#
loop_
_entity_poly.entity_id
_entity_poly.type
_entity_poly.pdbx_seq_one_letter_code
_entity_poly.pdbx_strand_id
1 'polypeptide(L)'
;MENNLITLQQEPVIIYEKIKSVGVEIQKRISDLNLENQLVTEDTIKAVKGIRTDLNKEFATFEEQRKFIKNAVTKPYQEFEEKYKEFIATYYNNADNTLKNKISDFENKLKEDKAERLKSYFTELCQSLQIDFLTFEQVKLNVTLSASEKSLKETITAFVEGVNKDLDLLKSIPESDEFKAEVLHDYKKSLDMANALRITQERKKAKEEELKRIEAEKEALANRVETPVTEAPKEILQAPKVEETPKLVETQFRVRGTIEQLKALKQFIIENNIEIL
;
A
#
# COMPACT_ATOMS: atom_id res chain seq x y z
N MET A 1 -4.06 -23.84 -42.67
CA MET A 1 -2.80 -23.07 -42.73
C MET A 1 -1.71 -24.03 -43.14
N GLU A 2 -0.87 -23.69 -44.13
CA GLU A 2 0.22 -24.56 -44.57
C GLU A 2 1.21 -24.78 -43.41
N ASN A 3 1.46 -26.05 -43.08
CA ASN A 3 2.22 -26.42 -41.88
C ASN A 3 3.72 -26.10 -41.95
N ASN A 4 4.23 -25.49 -43.03
CA ASN A 4 5.65 -25.22 -43.25
C ASN A 4 5.88 -23.85 -43.91
N LEU A 5 5.29 -22.77 -43.39
CA LEU A 5 5.46 -21.42 -43.95
C LEU A 5 6.85 -20.82 -43.71
N ILE A 6 7.52 -21.23 -42.62
CA ILE A 6 8.85 -20.76 -42.24
C ILE A 6 9.79 -21.97 -42.31
N THR A 7 10.68 -21.98 -43.30
CA THR A 7 11.65 -23.06 -43.51
C THR A 7 13.06 -22.50 -43.63
N LEU A 8 14.03 -23.21 -43.05
CA LEU A 8 15.44 -22.88 -43.18
C LEU A 8 15.96 -23.45 -44.50
N GLN A 9 16.34 -22.59 -45.44
CA GLN A 9 16.77 -23.02 -46.78
C GLN A 9 18.20 -23.60 -46.79
N GLN A 10 19.12 -23.01 -46.03
CA GLN A 10 20.51 -23.47 -45.98
C GLN A 10 21.10 -23.26 -44.59
N GLU A 11 21.63 -24.33 -44.03
CA GLU A 11 22.40 -24.27 -42.79
C GLU A 11 23.84 -23.79 -43.03
N PRO A 12 24.46 -23.07 -42.08
CA PRO A 12 25.86 -22.70 -42.16
C PRO A 12 26.75 -23.94 -42.26
N VAL A 13 27.55 -24.03 -43.33
CA VAL A 13 28.55 -25.09 -43.48
C VAL A 13 29.81 -24.71 -42.69
N ILE A 14 30.09 -25.45 -41.61
CA ILE A 14 31.24 -25.20 -40.73
C ILE A 14 32.31 -26.25 -40.99
N ILE A 15 33.49 -25.84 -41.48
CA ILE A 15 34.61 -26.73 -41.79
C ILE A 15 35.62 -26.73 -40.63
N TYR A 16 35.68 -27.83 -39.88
CA TYR A 16 36.53 -27.96 -38.70
C TYR A 16 37.97 -28.36 -39.00
N GLU A 17 38.25 -28.98 -40.16
CA GLU A 17 39.58 -29.52 -40.49
C GLU A 17 40.66 -28.44 -40.51
N LYS A 18 40.35 -27.28 -41.10
CA LYS A 18 41.28 -26.15 -41.13
C LYS A 18 41.58 -25.62 -39.72
N ILE A 19 40.55 -25.52 -38.87
CA ILE A 19 40.70 -25.09 -37.47
C ILE A 19 41.58 -26.08 -36.71
N LYS A 20 41.39 -27.39 -36.92
CA LYS A 20 42.22 -28.43 -36.32
C LYS A 20 43.68 -28.34 -36.78
N SER A 21 43.92 -28.17 -38.08
CA SER A 21 45.28 -28.02 -38.63
C SER A 21 46.00 -26.82 -38.03
N VAL A 22 45.34 -25.66 -38.01
CA VAL A 22 45.89 -24.44 -37.40
C VAL A 22 46.14 -24.62 -35.90
N GLY A 23 45.27 -25.35 -35.19
CA GLY A 23 45.47 -25.68 -33.78
C GLY A 23 46.76 -26.47 -33.52
N VAL A 24 47.09 -27.44 -34.39
CA VAL A 24 48.34 -28.22 -34.30
C VAL A 24 49.56 -27.33 -34.54
N GLU A 25 49.49 -26.42 -35.52
CA GLU A 25 50.57 -25.45 -35.80
C GLU A 25 50.80 -24.49 -34.64
N ILE A 26 49.74 -23.96 -34.04
CA ILE A 26 49.81 -23.11 -32.84
C ILE A 26 50.44 -23.88 -31.68
N GLN A 27 50.02 -25.13 -31.45
CA GLN A 27 50.57 -25.96 -30.38
C GLN A 27 52.07 -26.19 -30.58
N LYS A 28 52.49 -26.55 -31.80
CA LYS A 28 53.91 -26.73 -32.14
C LYS A 28 54.69 -25.44 -31.88
N ARG A 29 54.18 -24.29 -32.33
CA ARG A 29 54.81 -23.00 -32.10
C ARG A 29 54.97 -22.67 -30.61
N ILE A 30 53.94 -22.92 -29.81
CA ILE A 30 54.01 -22.70 -28.35
C ILE A 30 55.07 -23.60 -27.71
N SER A 31 55.17 -24.86 -28.15
CA SER A 31 56.22 -25.79 -27.70
C SER A 31 57.62 -25.31 -28.11
N ASP A 32 57.80 -24.86 -29.35
CA ASP A 32 59.08 -24.36 -29.88
C ASP A 32 59.58 -23.11 -29.13
N LEU A 33 58.66 -22.31 -28.57
CA LEU A 33 59.01 -21.14 -27.75
C LEU A 33 59.58 -21.50 -26.37
N ASN A 34 59.47 -22.77 -25.93
CA ASN A 34 60.02 -23.30 -24.68
C ASN A 34 59.81 -22.38 -23.45
N LEU A 35 58.58 -21.86 -23.33
CA LEU A 35 58.23 -20.75 -22.43
C LEU A 35 58.57 -21.04 -20.94
N GLU A 36 58.45 -22.29 -20.50
CA GLU A 36 58.69 -22.70 -19.10
C GLU A 36 60.16 -22.65 -18.70
N ASN A 37 61.08 -22.78 -19.66
CA ASN A 37 62.53 -22.80 -19.41
C ASN A 37 63.20 -21.44 -19.72
N GLN A 38 62.41 -20.40 -20.02
CA GLN A 38 62.93 -19.10 -20.42
C GLN A 38 63.36 -18.28 -19.19
N LEU A 39 64.68 -18.01 -19.05
CA LEU A 39 65.23 -17.18 -17.99
C LEU A 39 64.98 -15.68 -18.26
N VAL A 40 64.27 -15.03 -17.33
CA VAL A 40 63.98 -13.59 -17.38
C VAL A 40 65.04 -12.82 -16.60
N THR A 41 65.85 -12.03 -17.30
CA THR A 41 66.88 -11.14 -16.76
C THR A 41 66.70 -9.72 -17.28
N GLU A 42 67.48 -8.75 -16.78
CA GLU A 42 67.43 -7.35 -17.24
C GLU A 42 67.65 -7.22 -18.76
N ASP A 43 68.49 -8.08 -19.34
CA ASP A 43 68.78 -8.09 -20.77
C ASP A 43 67.70 -8.82 -21.60
N THR A 44 67.03 -9.83 -21.06
CA THR A 44 66.07 -10.68 -21.82
C THR A 44 64.61 -10.24 -21.71
N ILE A 45 64.25 -9.43 -20.71
CA ILE A 45 62.86 -8.98 -20.47
C ILE A 45 62.20 -8.32 -21.69
N LYS A 46 62.97 -7.59 -22.50
CA LYS A 46 62.44 -6.92 -23.71
C LYS A 46 61.99 -7.95 -24.75
N ALA A 47 62.77 -9.03 -24.95
CA ALA A 47 62.43 -10.10 -25.88
C ALA A 47 61.20 -10.89 -25.41
N VAL A 48 61.12 -11.21 -24.11
CA VAL A 48 59.97 -11.91 -23.50
C VAL A 48 58.68 -11.09 -23.66
N LYS A 49 58.74 -9.77 -23.43
CA LYS A 49 57.61 -8.85 -23.70
C LYS A 49 57.20 -8.83 -25.18
N GLY A 50 58.17 -8.94 -26.09
CA GLY A 50 57.93 -9.07 -27.54
C GLY A 50 57.12 -10.32 -27.85
N ILE A 51 57.59 -11.49 -27.42
CA ILE A 51 56.91 -12.79 -27.64
C ILE A 51 55.47 -12.76 -27.10
N ARG A 52 55.27 -12.22 -25.89
CA ARG A 52 53.92 -12.07 -25.31
C ARG A 52 53.03 -11.18 -26.18
N THR A 53 53.57 -10.09 -26.70
CA THR A 53 52.82 -9.16 -27.55
C THR A 53 52.41 -9.83 -28.86
N ASP A 54 53.30 -10.62 -29.47
CA ASP A 54 53.04 -11.30 -30.73
C ASP A 54 51.99 -12.41 -30.57
N LEU A 55 52.09 -13.24 -29.52
CA LEU A 55 51.07 -14.24 -29.18
C LEU A 55 49.69 -13.60 -28.98
N ASN A 56 49.63 -12.47 -28.29
CA ASN A 56 48.37 -11.75 -28.08
C ASN A 56 47.78 -11.19 -29.38
N LYS A 57 48.61 -10.69 -30.31
CA LYS A 57 48.14 -10.19 -31.61
C LYS A 57 47.56 -11.31 -32.47
N GLU A 58 48.20 -12.47 -32.47
CA GLU A 58 47.71 -13.64 -33.21
C GLU A 58 46.40 -14.16 -32.64
N PHE A 59 46.32 -14.30 -31.32
CA PHE A 59 45.07 -14.66 -30.65
C PHE A 59 43.95 -13.66 -30.96
N ALA A 60 44.24 -12.36 -30.94
CA ALA A 60 43.28 -11.32 -31.29
C ALA A 60 42.75 -11.48 -32.73
N THR A 61 43.64 -11.82 -33.67
CA THR A 61 43.26 -12.06 -35.09
C THR A 61 42.27 -13.23 -35.21
N PHE A 62 42.50 -14.33 -34.50
CA PHE A 62 41.55 -15.46 -34.51
C PHE A 62 40.22 -15.12 -33.84
N GLU A 63 40.23 -14.36 -32.74
CA GLU A 63 39.00 -13.91 -32.09
C GLU A 63 38.19 -12.94 -32.97
N GLU A 64 38.84 -12.08 -33.75
CA GLU A 64 38.18 -11.22 -34.74
C GLU A 64 37.48 -12.05 -35.82
N GLN A 65 38.16 -13.06 -36.38
CA GLN A 65 37.57 -13.96 -37.36
C GLN A 65 36.37 -14.74 -36.78
N ARG A 66 36.50 -15.25 -35.55
CA ARG A 66 35.40 -15.92 -34.84
C ARG A 66 34.19 -14.99 -34.69
N LYS A 67 34.41 -13.76 -34.23
CA LYS A 67 33.35 -12.75 -34.03
C LYS A 67 32.70 -12.37 -35.36
N PHE A 68 33.48 -12.23 -36.43
CA PHE A 68 32.97 -11.96 -37.76
C PHE A 68 31.98 -13.05 -38.21
N ILE A 69 32.35 -14.33 -38.09
CA ILE A 69 31.46 -15.44 -38.45
C ILE A 69 30.20 -15.46 -37.58
N LYS A 70 30.35 -15.28 -36.26
CA LYS A 70 29.19 -15.19 -35.35
C LYS A 70 28.22 -14.10 -35.81
N ASN A 71 28.72 -12.90 -36.08
CA ASN A 71 27.89 -11.78 -36.50
C ASN A 71 27.24 -12.04 -37.87
N ALA A 72 27.97 -12.62 -38.82
CA ALA A 72 27.45 -12.96 -40.14
C ALA A 72 26.32 -14.00 -40.10
N VAL A 73 26.38 -14.97 -39.18
CA VAL A 73 25.33 -15.99 -39.00
C VAL A 73 24.16 -15.45 -38.17
N THR A 74 24.43 -14.65 -37.14
CA THR A 74 23.39 -14.10 -36.26
C THR A 74 22.59 -12.97 -36.92
N LYS A 75 23.20 -12.18 -37.81
CA LYS A 75 22.53 -11.04 -38.44
C LYS A 75 21.28 -11.45 -39.26
N PRO A 76 21.33 -12.44 -40.19
CA PRO A 76 20.13 -12.90 -40.90
C PRO A 76 19.05 -13.45 -39.98
N TYR A 77 19.45 -14.12 -38.89
CA TYR A 77 18.49 -14.60 -37.89
C TYR A 77 17.78 -13.44 -37.19
N GLN A 78 18.51 -12.38 -36.79
CA GLN A 78 17.93 -11.20 -36.17
C GLN A 78 16.98 -10.47 -37.11
N GLU A 79 17.38 -10.28 -38.38
CA GLU A 79 16.51 -9.67 -39.40
C GLU A 79 15.23 -10.49 -39.63
N PHE A 80 15.35 -11.82 -39.67
CA PHE A 80 14.20 -12.73 -39.72
C PHE A 80 13.31 -12.58 -38.47
N GLU A 81 13.88 -12.55 -37.28
CA GLU A 81 13.14 -12.43 -36.02
C GLU A 81 12.37 -11.10 -35.95
N GLU A 82 12.99 -10.00 -36.38
CA GLU A 82 12.34 -8.70 -36.51
C GLU A 82 11.15 -8.76 -37.45
N LYS A 83 11.32 -9.36 -38.64
CA LYS A 83 10.25 -9.52 -39.63
C LYS A 83 9.14 -10.43 -39.12
N TYR A 84 9.47 -11.52 -38.43
CA TYR A 84 8.49 -12.38 -37.76
C TYR A 84 7.67 -11.60 -36.72
N LYS A 85 8.34 -10.80 -35.89
CA LYS A 85 7.66 -9.97 -34.89
C LYS A 85 6.76 -8.93 -35.54
N GLU A 86 7.24 -8.26 -36.57
CA GLU A 86 6.50 -7.24 -37.33
C GLU A 86 5.25 -7.83 -38.01
N PHE A 87 5.40 -8.96 -38.73
CA PHE A 87 4.35 -9.46 -39.61
C PHE A 87 3.47 -10.57 -39.04
N ILE A 88 3.88 -11.21 -37.96
CA ILE A 88 3.12 -12.33 -37.37
C ILE A 88 2.83 -12.01 -35.91
N ALA A 89 3.87 -11.88 -35.08
CA ALA A 89 3.67 -11.80 -33.63
C ALA A 89 2.84 -10.58 -33.22
N THR A 90 3.08 -9.41 -33.84
CA THR A 90 2.36 -8.17 -33.53
C THR A 90 0.84 -8.34 -33.73
N TYR A 91 0.40 -8.97 -34.82
CA TYR A 91 -1.03 -9.14 -35.08
C TYR A 91 -1.70 -10.08 -34.08
N TYR A 92 -1.06 -11.21 -33.76
CA TYR A 92 -1.59 -12.14 -32.75
C TYR A 92 -1.59 -11.51 -31.35
N ASN A 93 -0.52 -10.82 -30.97
CA ASN A 93 -0.45 -10.13 -29.68
C ASN A 93 -1.50 -9.02 -29.57
N ASN A 94 -1.72 -8.26 -30.64
CA ASN A 94 -2.77 -7.22 -30.67
C ASN A 94 -4.17 -7.84 -30.57
N ALA A 95 -4.41 -8.94 -31.28
CA ALA A 95 -5.67 -9.66 -31.21
C ALA A 95 -5.92 -10.23 -29.80
N ASP A 96 -4.92 -10.88 -29.20
CA ASP A 96 -4.98 -11.40 -27.83
C ASP A 96 -5.26 -10.29 -26.82
N ASN A 97 -4.51 -9.18 -26.88
CA ASN A 97 -4.76 -8.03 -26.01
C ASN A 97 -6.17 -7.45 -26.17
N THR A 98 -6.66 -7.38 -27.42
CA THR A 98 -8.03 -6.93 -27.68
C THR A 98 -9.06 -7.87 -27.05
N LEU A 99 -8.88 -9.18 -27.18
CA LEU A 99 -9.76 -10.18 -26.59
C LEU A 99 -9.70 -10.14 -25.06
N LYS A 100 -8.50 -10.05 -24.48
CA LYS A 100 -8.29 -9.91 -23.04
C LYS A 100 -9.01 -8.69 -22.47
N ASN A 101 -8.93 -7.55 -23.15
CA ASN A 101 -9.63 -6.33 -22.73
C ASN A 101 -11.14 -6.52 -22.80
N LYS A 102 -11.67 -7.05 -23.91
CA LYS A 102 -13.10 -7.33 -24.06
C LYS A 102 -13.64 -8.29 -22.99
N ILE A 103 -12.88 -9.33 -22.66
CA ILE A 103 -13.22 -10.28 -21.58
C ILE A 103 -13.26 -9.54 -20.25
N SER A 104 -12.23 -8.75 -19.93
CA SER A 104 -12.14 -7.99 -18.68
C SER A 104 -13.28 -6.98 -18.53
N ASP A 105 -13.60 -6.24 -19.59
CA ASP A 105 -14.68 -5.26 -19.61
C ASP A 105 -16.03 -5.93 -19.36
N PHE A 106 -16.28 -7.06 -20.02
CA PHE A 106 -17.52 -7.81 -19.85
C PHE A 106 -17.63 -8.42 -18.45
N GLU A 107 -16.54 -9.00 -17.94
CA GLU A 107 -16.47 -9.54 -16.58
C GLU A 107 -16.69 -8.47 -15.51
N ASN A 108 -16.14 -7.27 -15.70
CA ASN A 108 -16.36 -6.14 -14.79
C ASN A 108 -17.81 -5.67 -14.85
N LYS A 109 -18.39 -5.55 -16.05
CA LYS A 109 -19.81 -5.23 -16.20
C LYS A 109 -20.71 -6.24 -15.49
N LEU A 110 -20.43 -7.54 -15.61
CA LEU A 110 -21.19 -8.57 -14.89
C LEU A 110 -21.07 -8.44 -13.36
N LYS A 111 -19.90 -8.03 -12.84
CA LYS A 111 -19.72 -7.75 -11.41
C LYS A 111 -20.50 -6.51 -10.97
N GLU A 112 -20.45 -5.44 -11.77
CA GLU A 112 -21.18 -4.20 -11.52
C GLU A 112 -22.70 -4.44 -11.52
N ASP A 113 -23.23 -5.10 -12.55
CA ASP A 113 -24.66 -5.48 -12.63
C ASP A 113 -25.07 -6.32 -11.41
N LYS A 114 -24.23 -7.28 -10.99
CA LYS A 114 -24.48 -8.09 -9.78
C LYS A 114 -24.46 -7.22 -8.52
N ALA A 115 -23.49 -6.32 -8.39
CA ALA A 115 -23.40 -5.41 -7.25
C ALA A 115 -24.58 -4.44 -7.17
N GLU A 116 -25.06 -3.93 -8.31
CA GLU A 116 -26.24 -3.05 -8.39
C GLU A 116 -27.52 -3.79 -7.97
N ARG A 117 -27.71 -5.03 -8.41
CA ARG A 117 -28.84 -5.87 -7.95
C ARG A 117 -28.79 -6.13 -6.44
N LEU A 118 -27.60 -6.40 -5.90
CA LEU A 118 -27.41 -6.62 -4.47
C LEU A 118 -27.62 -5.33 -3.66
N LYS A 119 -27.19 -4.19 -4.19
CA LYS A 119 -27.44 -2.88 -3.59
C LYS A 119 -28.93 -2.55 -3.58
N SER A 120 -29.63 -2.82 -4.68
CA SER A 120 -31.09 -2.66 -4.77
C SER A 120 -31.80 -3.55 -3.75
N TYR A 121 -31.42 -4.82 -3.65
CA TYR A 121 -31.94 -5.75 -2.66
C TYR A 121 -31.70 -5.29 -1.21
N PHE A 122 -30.49 -4.79 -0.92
CA PHE A 122 -30.17 -4.21 0.38
C PHE A 122 -31.06 -2.99 0.70
N THR A 123 -31.22 -2.07 -0.26
CA THR A 123 -32.05 -0.88 -0.08
C THR A 123 -33.52 -1.24 0.16
N GLU A 124 -34.07 -2.18 -0.62
CA GLU A 124 -35.44 -2.69 -0.41
C GLU A 124 -35.61 -3.30 0.99
N LEU A 125 -34.63 -4.10 1.43
CA LEU A 125 -34.66 -4.73 2.75
C LEU A 125 -34.61 -3.69 3.88
N CYS A 126 -33.70 -2.70 3.80
CA CYS A 126 -33.62 -1.61 4.76
C CYS A 126 -34.91 -0.79 4.82
N GLN A 127 -35.52 -0.48 3.67
CA GLN A 127 -36.80 0.23 3.61
C GLN A 127 -37.92 -0.57 4.28
N SER A 128 -38.00 -1.89 4.05
CA SER A 128 -39.02 -2.75 4.66
C SER A 128 -38.95 -2.80 6.19
N LEU A 129 -37.75 -2.67 6.74
CA LEU A 129 -37.46 -2.67 8.18
C LEU A 129 -37.37 -1.24 8.76
N GLN A 130 -37.62 -0.21 7.96
CA GLN A 130 -37.55 1.20 8.35
C GLN A 130 -36.18 1.64 8.92
N ILE A 131 -35.10 1.10 8.34
CA ILE A 131 -33.72 1.44 8.72
C ILE A 131 -33.15 2.44 7.70
N ASP A 132 -32.80 3.65 8.14
CA ASP A 132 -32.41 4.77 7.28
C ASP A 132 -30.91 5.14 7.33
N PHE A 133 -30.16 4.57 8.27
CA PHE A 133 -28.77 4.96 8.55
C PHE A 133 -27.73 3.97 8.01
N LEU A 134 -28.14 2.80 7.51
CA LEU A 134 -27.22 1.79 6.99
C LEU A 134 -26.81 2.10 5.54
N THR A 135 -25.56 1.83 5.21
CA THR A 135 -25.06 1.89 3.82
C THR A 135 -24.56 0.52 3.36
N PHE A 136 -24.62 0.28 2.06
CA PHE A 136 -24.25 -1.02 1.47
C PHE A 136 -22.78 -1.38 1.73
N GLU A 137 -21.90 -0.38 1.82
CA GLU A 137 -20.46 -0.54 2.06
C GLU A 137 -20.17 -1.13 3.44
N GLN A 138 -21.07 -0.95 4.42
CA GLN A 138 -20.92 -1.50 5.78
C GLN A 138 -21.04 -3.03 5.81
N VAL A 139 -21.71 -3.64 4.83
CA VAL A 139 -21.83 -5.10 4.71
C VAL A 139 -20.47 -5.74 4.36
N LYS A 140 -19.54 -4.97 3.77
CA LYS A 140 -18.20 -5.44 3.34
C LYS A 140 -18.24 -6.70 2.47
N LEU A 141 -19.17 -6.71 1.53
CA LEU A 141 -19.44 -7.86 0.69
C LEU A 141 -18.38 -8.01 -0.42
N ASN A 142 -17.83 -9.22 -0.59
CA ASN A 142 -16.92 -9.51 -1.69
C ASN A 142 -17.70 -10.03 -2.92
N VAL A 143 -18.01 -9.13 -3.85
CA VAL A 143 -18.75 -9.46 -5.07
C VAL A 143 -17.78 -10.03 -6.12
N THR A 144 -17.73 -11.35 -6.22
CA THR A 144 -16.98 -12.06 -7.26
C THR A 144 -17.91 -12.65 -8.32
N LEU A 145 -17.38 -13.03 -9.48
CA LEU A 145 -18.16 -13.73 -10.50
C LEU A 145 -18.61 -15.12 -10.04
N SER A 146 -17.74 -15.83 -9.30
CA SER A 146 -18.00 -17.18 -8.78
C SER A 146 -18.97 -17.22 -7.59
N ALA A 147 -19.05 -16.14 -6.81
CA ALA A 147 -19.99 -16.06 -5.70
C ALA A 147 -21.43 -16.06 -6.23
N SER A 148 -22.25 -16.96 -5.66
CA SER A 148 -23.66 -17.06 -6.01
C SER A 148 -24.41 -15.82 -5.50
N GLU A 149 -25.38 -15.32 -6.28
CA GLU A 149 -26.20 -14.19 -5.84
C GLU A 149 -27.00 -14.54 -4.57
N LYS A 150 -27.41 -15.80 -4.43
CA LYS A 150 -28.13 -16.30 -3.25
C LYS A 150 -27.31 -16.16 -1.96
N SER A 151 -26.08 -16.67 -1.93
CA SER A 151 -25.22 -16.59 -0.74
C SER A 151 -24.90 -15.14 -0.35
N LEU A 152 -24.77 -14.26 -1.36
CA LEU A 152 -24.55 -12.84 -1.16
C LEU A 152 -25.78 -12.16 -0.55
N LYS A 153 -26.99 -12.50 -1.04
CA LYS A 153 -28.25 -12.05 -0.45
C LYS A 153 -28.43 -12.54 0.98
N GLU A 154 -28.16 -13.81 1.27
CA GLU A 154 -28.22 -14.36 2.63
C GLU A 154 -27.31 -13.60 3.61
N THR A 155 -26.11 -13.21 3.16
CA THR A 155 -25.18 -12.40 3.96
C THR A 155 -25.75 -11.00 4.23
N ILE A 156 -26.31 -10.35 3.20
CA ILE A 156 -27.00 -9.06 3.33
C ILE A 156 -28.17 -9.17 4.32
N THR A 157 -29.02 -10.19 4.16
CA THR A 157 -30.18 -10.43 5.03
C THR A 157 -29.76 -10.61 6.47
N ALA A 158 -28.79 -11.49 6.74
CA ALA A 158 -28.29 -11.74 8.08
C ALA A 158 -27.74 -10.47 8.76
N PHE A 159 -27.05 -9.62 7.99
CA PHE A 159 -26.55 -8.33 8.49
C PHE A 159 -27.67 -7.37 8.87
N VAL A 160 -28.62 -7.12 7.96
CA VAL A 160 -29.73 -6.18 8.22
C VAL A 160 -30.67 -6.71 9.32
N GLU A 161 -30.94 -8.02 9.34
CA GLU A 161 -31.72 -8.64 10.43
C GLU A 161 -31.01 -8.54 11.78
N GLY A 162 -29.67 -8.64 11.82
CA GLY A 162 -28.89 -8.41 13.02
C GLY A 162 -29.10 -7.00 13.57
N VAL A 163 -29.00 -5.99 12.70
CA VAL A 163 -29.27 -4.59 13.06
C VAL A 163 -30.71 -4.40 13.53
N ASN A 164 -31.68 -5.01 12.85
CA ASN A 164 -33.07 -4.91 13.27
C ASN A 164 -33.29 -5.51 14.67
N LYS A 165 -32.67 -6.66 14.98
CA LYS A 165 -32.72 -7.27 16.31
C LYS A 165 -32.11 -6.38 17.38
N ASP A 166 -31.00 -5.71 17.09
CA ASP A 166 -30.39 -4.74 18.00
C ASP A 166 -31.34 -3.56 18.27
N LEU A 167 -32.00 -3.03 17.23
CA LEU A 167 -32.99 -1.96 17.38
C LEU A 167 -34.21 -2.41 18.20
N ASP A 168 -34.68 -3.65 18.01
CA ASP A 168 -35.76 -4.22 18.80
C ASP A 168 -35.34 -4.45 20.27
N LEU A 169 -34.08 -4.85 20.50
CA LEU A 169 -33.50 -4.91 21.84
C LEU A 169 -33.52 -3.53 22.49
N LEU A 170 -33.07 -2.48 21.79
CA LEU A 170 -33.08 -1.11 22.30
C LEU A 170 -34.49 -0.63 22.68
N LYS A 171 -35.51 -0.97 21.87
CA LYS A 171 -36.92 -0.66 22.19
C LYS A 171 -37.37 -1.35 23.47
N SER A 172 -36.94 -2.61 23.70
CA SER A 172 -37.33 -3.43 24.85
C SER A 172 -36.70 -3.02 26.18
N ILE A 173 -35.61 -2.23 26.16
CA ILE A 173 -34.94 -1.78 27.39
C ILE A 173 -35.85 -0.82 28.18
N PRO A 174 -36.08 -1.05 29.49
CA PRO A 174 -36.91 -0.19 30.34
C PRO A 174 -36.14 1.04 30.86
N GLU A 175 -35.59 1.86 29.97
CA GLU A 175 -34.89 3.11 30.26
C GLU A 175 -35.60 4.31 29.60
N SER A 176 -35.21 5.53 29.95
CA SER A 176 -35.79 6.75 29.37
C SER A 176 -35.55 6.87 27.86
N ASP A 177 -36.44 7.58 27.17
CA ASP A 177 -36.30 7.82 25.72
C ASP A 177 -35.04 8.62 25.39
N GLU A 178 -34.60 9.52 26.29
CA GLU A 178 -33.34 10.25 26.17
C GLU A 178 -32.12 9.32 26.19
N PHE A 179 -32.12 8.32 27.08
CA PHE A 179 -31.07 7.32 27.14
C PHE A 179 -31.05 6.47 25.87
N LYS A 180 -32.23 6.03 25.40
CA LYS A 180 -32.34 5.26 24.16
C LYS A 180 -31.83 6.03 22.94
N ALA A 181 -32.09 7.34 22.89
CA ALA A 181 -31.59 8.21 21.82
C ALA A 181 -30.06 8.34 21.84
N GLU A 182 -29.44 8.46 23.02
CA GLU A 182 -27.97 8.51 23.17
C GLU A 182 -27.34 7.16 22.75
N VAL A 183 -27.92 6.04 23.18
CA VAL A 183 -27.48 4.70 22.74
C VAL A 183 -27.59 4.55 21.23
N LEU A 184 -28.72 4.96 20.63
CA LEU A 184 -28.91 4.89 19.18
C LEU A 184 -27.87 5.73 18.43
N HIS A 185 -27.52 6.91 18.95
CA HIS A 185 -26.50 7.77 18.34
C HIS A 185 -25.12 7.10 18.28
N ASP A 186 -24.70 6.46 19.38
CA ASP A 186 -23.41 5.75 19.41
C ASP A 186 -23.46 4.43 18.66
N TYR A 187 -24.60 3.73 18.68
CA TYR A 187 -24.81 2.52 17.88
C TYR A 187 -24.69 2.78 16.38
N LYS A 188 -25.25 3.89 15.86
CA LYS A 188 -25.13 4.25 14.44
C LYS A 188 -23.68 4.43 13.97
N LYS A 189 -22.73 4.66 14.87
CA LYS A 189 -21.29 4.81 14.54
C LYS A 189 -20.56 3.47 14.47
N SER A 190 -20.89 2.53 15.35
CA SER A 190 -20.15 1.26 15.50
C SER A 190 -20.89 0.03 15.00
N LEU A 191 -22.23 0.09 14.90
CA LEU A 191 -23.13 -1.04 14.74
C LEU A 191 -22.91 -2.13 15.81
N ASP A 192 -22.51 -1.71 17.00
CA ASP A 192 -22.27 -2.59 18.15
C ASP A 192 -23.10 -2.12 19.35
N MET A 193 -24.20 -2.85 19.59
CA MET A 193 -25.17 -2.50 20.63
C MET A 193 -24.59 -2.65 22.04
N ALA A 194 -23.74 -3.66 22.26
CA ALA A 194 -23.14 -3.90 23.57
C ALA A 194 -22.20 -2.75 23.96
N ASN A 195 -21.34 -2.32 23.03
CA ASN A 195 -20.45 -1.20 23.27
C ASN A 195 -21.21 0.13 23.38
N ALA A 196 -22.24 0.36 22.56
CA ALA A 196 -23.05 1.57 22.65
C ALA A 196 -23.77 1.69 24.00
N LEU A 197 -24.36 0.61 24.49
CA LEU A 197 -24.98 0.55 25.82
C LEU A 197 -23.97 0.83 26.92
N ARG A 198 -22.81 0.18 26.90
CA ARG A 198 -21.75 0.35 27.90
C ARG A 198 -21.30 1.81 27.99
N ILE A 199 -20.96 2.41 26.86
CA ILE A 199 -20.48 3.80 26.79
C ILE A 199 -21.56 4.77 27.29
N THR A 200 -22.81 4.57 26.89
CA THR A 200 -23.91 5.45 27.31
C THR A 200 -24.20 5.32 28.80
N GLN A 201 -24.15 4.10 29.36
CA GLN A 201 -24.29 3.86 30.80
C GLN A 201 -23.15 4.52 31.59
N GLU A 202 -21.91 4.41 31.13
CA GLU A 202 -20.76 5.07 31.75
C GLU A 202 -20.93 6.60 31.75
N ARG A 203 -21.38 7.19 30.64
CA ARG A 203 -21.67 8.63 30.57
C ARG A 203 -22.83 9.04 31.47
N LYS A 204 -23.90 8.26 31.55
CA LYS A 204 -25.04 8.51 32.44
C LYS A 204 -24.59 8.53 33.90
N LYS A 205 -23.83 7.52 34.33
CA LYS A 205 -23.26 7.45 35.68
C LYS A 205 -22.36 8.63 36.00
N ALA A 206 -21.47 9.02 35.07
CA ALA A 206 -20.60 10.18 35.24
C ALA A 206 -21.39 11.49 35.41
N LYS A 207 -22.44 11.70 34.59
CA LYS A 207 -23.34 12.87 34.71
C LYS A 207 -24.07 12.88 36.05
N GLU A 208 -24.57 11.72 36.51
CA GLU A 208 -25.25 11.60 37.81
C GLU A 208 -24.31 11.85 39.00
N GLU A 209 -23.06 11.37 38.94
CA GLU A 209 -22.04 11.62 39.97
C GLU A 209 -21.66 13.10 40.03
N GLU A 210 -21.49 13.76 38.88
CA GLU A 210 -21.20 15.20 38.81
C GLU A 210 -22.37 16.03 39.35
N LEU A 211 -23.61 15.68 39.00
CA LEU A 211 -24.80 16.36 39.52
C LEU A 211 -24.88 16.25 41.05
N LYS A 212 -24.64 15.05 41.61
CA LYS A 212 -24.59 14.82 43.06
C LYS A 212 -23.52 15.65 43.75
N ARG A 213 -22.34 15.79 43.13
CA ARG A 213 -21.27 16.65 43.67
C ARG A 213 -21.67 18.12 43.70
N ILE A 214 -22.31 18.61 42.63
CA ILE A 214 -22.80 19.99 42.54
C ILE A 214 -23.93 20.25 43.55
N GLU A 215 -24.86 19.30 43.71
CA GLU A 215 -25.95 19.41 44.69
C GLU A 215 -25.42 19.40 46.12
N ALA A 216 -24.48 18.52 46.44
CA ALA A 216 -23.83 18.49 47.76
C ALA A 216 -23.05 19.79 48.06
N GLU A 217 -22.40 20.37 47.06
CA GLU A 217 -21.72 21.67 47.19
C GLU A 217 -22.72 22.81 47.43
N LYS A 218 -23.84 22.83 46.70
CA LYS A 218 -24.92 23.81 46.89
C LYS A 218 -25.58 23.68 48.27
N GLU A 219 -25.82 22.46 48.73
CA GLU A 219 -26.43 22.19 50.04
C GLU A 219 -25.45 22.55 51.18
N ALA A 220 -24.16 22.28 51.03
CA ALA A 220 -23.12 22.72 51.95
C ALA A 220 -22.98 24.25 51.99
N LEU A 221 -23.16 24.94 50.85
CA LEU A 221 -23.16 26.40 50.78
C LEU A 221 -24.42 27.00 51.43
N ALA A 222 -25.59 26.37 51.26
CA ALA A 222 -26.84 26.79 51.89
C ALA A 222 -26.81 26.60 53.43
N ASN A 223 -26.29 25.47 53.92
CA ASN A 223 -26.13 25.22 55.36
C ASN A 223 -25.08 26.13 56.03
N ARG A 224 -24.15 26.73 55.28
CA ARG A 224 -23.20 27.75 55.80
C ARG A 224 -23.80 29.16 55.93
N VAL A 225 -25.02 29.40 55.45
CA VAL A 225 -25.70 30.70 55.55
C VAL A 225 -26.69 30.74 56.74
N GLU A 226 -27.07 29.60 57.32
CA GLU A 226 -27.98 29.52 58.49
C GLU A 226 -27.27 29.51 59.86
N THR A 227 -25.93 29.57 59.92
CA THR A 227 -25.22 29.83 61.18
C THR A 227 -25.11 31.35 61.43
N PRO A 228 -25.63 31.88 62.56
CA PRO A 228 -25.52 33.30 62.85
C PRO A 228 -24.06 33.71 63.10
N VAL A 229 -23.70 34.84 62.50
CA VAL A 229 -22.46 35.58 62.68
C VAL A 229 -22.37 36.12 64.12
N THR A 230 -21.29 35.76 64.82
CA THR A 230 -20.72 36.47 65.99
C THR A 230 -19.20 36.35 65.82
N GLU A 231 -18.36 37.38 65.78
CA GLU A 231 -18.41 38.83 66.02
C GLU A 231 -17.31 39.47 65.13
N ALA A 232 -17.51 40.71 64.69
CA ALA A 232 -16.45 41.62 64.18
C ALA A 232 -15.71 42.28 65.38
N PRO A 233 -14.58 43.04 65.27
CA PRO A 233 -14.12 43.82 64.09
C PRO A 233 -12.60 44.08 63.87
N LYS A 234 -12.28 44.43 62.61
CA LYS A 234 -11.24 45.37 62.08
C LYS A 234 -9.74 45.19 62.45
N GLU A 235 -8.93 44.92 61.42
CA GLU A 235 -7.75 45.74 61.11
C GLU A 235 -7.35 45.61 59.63
N ILE A 236 -6.52 46.56 59.18
CA ILE A 236 -6.44 47.15 57.84
C ILE A 236 -5.34 46.50 56.99
N LEU A 237 -5.36 46.76 55.67
CA LEU A 237 -4.21 46.80 54.73
C LEU A 237 -3.70 45.47 54.14
N GLN A 238 -4.13 45.16 52.90
CA GLN A 238 -3.31 45.26 51.67
C GLN A 238 -3.93 44.41 50.55
N ALA A 239 -4.08 45.00 49.37
CA ALA A 239 -4.44 44.29 48.15
C ALA A 239 -3.22 43.49 47.64
N PRO A 240 -3.32 42.18 47.37
CA PRO A 240 -2.35 41.49 46.55
C PRO A 240 -2.78 41.60 45.08
N LYS A 241 -1.88 42.20 44.32
CA LYS A 241 -1.84 42.27 42.86
C LYS A 241 -1.96 40.86 42.29
N VAL A 242 -2.97 40.62 41.44
CA VAL A 242 -3.10 39.38 40.67
C VAL A 242 -1.99 39.38 39.63
N GLU A 243 -0.97 38.57 39.88
CA GLU A 243 0.05 38.22 38.90
C GLU A 243 -0.50 37.01 38.11
N GLU A 244 -1.10 37.27 36.95
CA GLU A 244 -1.41 36.24 35.97
C GLU A 244 -0.09 35.65 35.46
N THR A 245 0.30 34.51 36.00
CA THR A 245 1.34 33.67 35.39
C THR A 245 0.63 32.74 34.39
N PRO A 246 0.90 32.84 33.08
CA PRO A 246 0.31 31.94 32.10
C PRO A 246 0.83 30.52 32.36
N LYS A 247 -0.09 29.59 32.63
CA LYS A 247 0.23 28.16 32.78
C LYS A 247 0.75 27.64 31.44
N LEU A 248 2.04 27.29 31.39
CA LEU A 248 2.64 26.58 30.26
C LEU A 248 1.94 25.22 30.09
N VAL A 249 1.42 24.94 28.90
CA VAL A 249 0.84 23.63 28.54
C VAL A 249 1.78 22.97 27.52
N GLU A 250 2.40 21.86 27.90
CA GLU A 250 3.25 21.05 27.01
C GLU A 250 2.39 20.02 26.26
N THR A 251 2.51 19.96 24.93
CA THR A 251 1.77 18.99 24.10
C THR A 251 2.68 18.40 23.02
N GLN A 252 2.63 17.08 22.84
CA GLN A 252 3.40 16.36 21.81
C GLN A 252 2.48 15.97 20.64
N PHE A 253 2.87 16.31 19.41
CA PHE A 253 2.15 15.90 18.21
C PHE A 253 3.12 15.52 17.07
N ARG A 254 2.70 14.58 16.22
CA ARG A 254 3.47 14.17 15.04
C ARG A 254 2.85 14.77 13.79
N VAL A 255 3.66 15.50 13.02
CA VAL A 255 3.27 16.13 11.76
C VAL A 255 4.00 15.47 10.59
N ARG A 256 3.29 15.27 9.47
CA ARG A 256 3.86 14.83 8.19
C ARG A 256 3.62 15.92 7.16
N GLY A 257 4.66 16.30 6.44
CA GLY A 257 4.59 17.31 5.40
C GLY A 257 5.84 17.32 4.53
N THR A 258 5.81 18.12 3.49
CA THR A 258 6.97 18.42 2.65
C THR A 258 7.98 19.29 3.40
N ILE A 259 9.23 19.33 2.93
CA ILE A 259 10.32 20.09 3.59
C ILE A 259 9.97 21.58 3.75
N GLU A 260 9.30 22.17 2.75
CA GLU A 260 8.86 23.57 2.80
C GLU A 260 7.79 23.81 3.87
N GLN A 261 6.84 22.89 4.01
CA GLN A 261 5.78 22.96 5.03
C GLN A 261 6.34 22.82 6.46
N LEU A 262 7.31 21.93 6.67
CA LEU A 262 7.96 21.77 7.97
C LEU A 262 8.82 22.99 8.35
N LYS A 263 9.43 23.64 7.36
CA LYS A 263 10.19 24.88 7.57
C LYS A 263 9.27 26.06 7.94
N ALA A 264 8.14 26.19 7.24
CA ALA A 264 7.13 27.19 7.56
C ALA A 264 6.52 26.97 8.96
N LEU A 265 6.24 25.72 9.33
CA LEU A 265 5.72 25.38 10.66
C LEU A 265 6.74 25.71 11.77
N LYS A 266 8.02 25.38 11.57
CA LYS A 266 9.08 25.74 12.51
C LYS A 266 9.16 27.26 12.72
N GLN A 267 9.06 28.02 11.63
CA GLN A 267 9.15 29.47 11.68
C GLN A 267 7.95 30.09 12.42
N PHE A 268 6.75 29.58 12.17
CA PHE A 268 5.54 29.98 12.89
C PHE A 268 5.63 29.72 14.40
N ILE A 269 6.21 28.58 14.82
CA ILE A 269 6.37 28.24 16.24
C ILE A 269 7.31 29.23 16.94
N ILE A 270 8.42 29.59 16.29
CA ILE A 270 9.40 30.55 16.83
C ILE A 270 8.82 31.98 16.88
N GLU A 271 8.09 32.40 15.84
CA GLU A 271 7.46 33.73 15.78
C GLU A 271 6.40 33.95 16.89
N ASN A 272 5.78 32.86 17.37
CA ASN A 272 4.78 32.91 18.44
C ASN A 272 5.36 32.67 19.84
N ASN A 273 6.69 32.73 20.01
CA ASN A 273 7.39 32.45 21.27
C ASN A 273 7.05 31.08 21.89
N ILE A 274 6.75 30.08 21.06
CA ILE A 274 6.52 28.70 21.51
C ILE A 274 7.85 27.94 21.42
N GLU A 275 8.22 27.26 22.49
CA GLU A 275 9.46 26.49 22.55
C GLU A 275 9.26 25.09 21.92
N ILE A 276 10.16 24.70 21.02
CA ILE A 276 10.22 23.34 20.49
C ILE A 276 11.10 22.53 21.44
N LEU A 277 10.46 21.70 22.27
CA LEU A 277 11.13 20.74 23.16
C LEU A 277 11.64 19.50 22.40
#